data_AF-A0A5N5PH01-F1
#
_entry.id   AF-A0A5N5PH01-F1
#
_cell.length_a   1.000
_cell.length_b   1.000
_cell.length_c   1.000
_cell.angle_alpha   90.00
_cell.angle_beta   90.00
_cell.angle_gamma   90.00
#
_symmetry.space_group_name_H-M   'P 1'
#
loop_
_entity.id
_entity.type
_entity.pdbx_description
1 polymer ?
#
loop_
_entity_poly.entity_id
_entity_poly.type
_entity_poly.pdbx_seq_one_letter_code
_entity_poly.pdbx_strand_id
1 'polypeptide(L)'
;MKASTLLSMALGSYLSGKTLGSVAIGTFDNGIDRKTYAAAWINEADQEQVCGNGATALPAVFGSGTDFCNHTFRLSNGYTYVLRGCGGGTLTLQHGDGSFNSVCRQAGDNFSGYCGIHRIWVCG
;
A
#
# COMPACT_ATOMS: atom_id res chain seq x y z
N MET A 1 -38.15 -18.55 -45.89
CA MET A 1 -36.84 -19.17 -45.59
C MET A 1 -36.10 -18.26 -44.62
N LYS A 2 -35.58 -18.86 -43.53
CA LYS A 2 -34.48 -18.41 -42.67
C LYS A 2 -34.56 -17.01 -42.03
N ALA A 3 -34.79 -17.01 -40.71
CA ALA A 3 -34.01 -16.18 -39.80
C ALA A 3 -33.71 -17.03 -38.55
N SER A 4 -32.49 -17.56 -38.53
CA SER A 4 -31.91 -18.33 -37.43
C SER A 4 -31.30 -17.39 -36.40
N THR A 5 -31.56 -17.71 -35.13
CA THR A 5 -30.63 -17.68 -33.98
C THR A 5 -29.85 -16.40 -33.69
N LEU A 6 -29.99 -15.90 -32.46
CA LEU A 6 -28.84 -15.78 -31.53
C LEU A 6 -29.35 -15.54 -30.09
N LEU A 7 -29.17 -16.58 -29.29
CA LEU A 7 -29.33 -16.60 -27.84
C LEU A 7 -28.08 -15.94 -27.24
N SER A 8 -28.20 -14.71 -26.73
CA SER A 8 -27.09 -14.06 -26.02
C SER A 8 -27.03 -14.58 -24.58
N MET A 9 -26.16 -15.56 -24.34
CA MET A 9 -25.70 -15.90 -22.99
C MET A 9 -24.79 -14.77 -22.49
N ALA A 10 -25.31 -13.93 -21.58
CA ALA A 10 -24.52 -12.97 -20.84
C ALA A 10 -23.74 -13.71 -19.74
N LEU A 11 -22.56 -14.22 -20.09
CA LEU A 11 -21.49 -14.51 -19.12
C LEU A 11 -20.83 -13.19 -18.73
N GLY A 12 -21.49 -12.46 -17.83
CA GLY A 12 -20.92 -11.29 -17.16
C GLY A 12 -20.03 -11.74 -16.01
N SER A 13 -18.81 -12.14 -16.36
CA SER A 13 -17.62 -12.30 -15.53
C SER A 13 -17.73 -11.83 -14.08
N TYR A 14 -17.56 -12.78 -13.16
CA TYR A 14 -17.16 -12.57 -11.78
C TYR A 14 -16.15 -11.42 -11.72
N LEU A 15 -16.49 -10.38 -10.96
CA LEU A 15 -15.54 -9.42 -10.42
C LEU A 15 -14.51 -10.22 -9.60
N SER A 16 -13.49 -10.75 -10.29
CA SER A 16 -12.25 -11.14 -9.66
C SER A 16 -11.72 -9.87 -9.03
N GLY A 17 -11.89 -9.78 -7.71
CA GLY A 17 -11.39 -8.68 -6.91
C GLY A 17 -9.93 -8.49 -7.28
N LYS A 18 -9.64 -7.39 -7.99
CA LYS A 18 -8.26 -6.97 -8.21
C LYS A 18 -7.62 -7.00 -6.83
N THR A 19 -6.60 -7.83 -6.64
CA THR A 19 -5.69 -7.71 -5.51
C THR A 19 -5.30 -6.23 -5.45
N LEU A 20 -5.71 -5.55 -4.38
CA LEU A 20 -5.73 -4.08 -4.23
C LEU A 20 -4.32 -3.44 -4.12
N GLY A 21 -3.32 -4.06 -4.75
CA GLY A 21 -1.90 -3.80 -4.57
C GLY A 21 -1.39 -4.38 -3.25
N SER A 22 -0.15 -4.85 -3.23
CA SER A 22 0.54 -5.08 -1.95
C SER A 22 0.84 -3.71 -1.32
N VAL A 23 0.85 -3.63 0.01
CA VAL A 23 1.20 -2.41 0.74
C VAL A 23 2.67 -2.49 1.12
N ALA A 24 3.44 -1.50 0.70
CA ALA A 24 4.82 -1.34 1.12
C ALA A 24 4.89 -0.40 2.33
N ILE A 25 5.80 -0.71 3.25
CA ILE A 25 6.09 0.10 4.43
C ILE A 25 7.58 0.31 4.47
N GLY A 26 8.00 1.52 4.80
CA GLY A 26 9.41 1.85 4.82
C GLY A 26 9.64 3.29 5.18
N THR A 27 10.80 3.80 4.83
CA THR A 27 11.19 5.18 5.06
C THR A 27 11.59 5.88 3.79
N PHE A 28 11.61 7.21 3.81
CA PHE A 28 12.19 8.03 2.76
C PHE A 28 12.89 9.25 3.36
N ASP A 29 13.90 9.76 2.67
CA ASP A 29 14.64 10.95 3.06
C ASP A 29 14.05 12.18 2.36
N ASN A 30 13.43 13.05 3.14
CA ASN A 30 12.92 14.31 2.61
C ASN A 30 14.11 15.23 2.28
N GLY A 31 14.36 15.46 0.99
CA GLY A 31 15.46 16.31 0.53
C GLY A 31 15.36 17.77 0.96
N ILE A 32 14.19 18.22 1.41
CA ILE A 32 13.94 19.62 1.83
C ILE A 32 14.47 19.87 3.25
N ASP A 33 14.16 19.00 4.21
CA ASP A 33 14.54 19.15 5.61
C ASP A 33 15.66 18.18 6.06
N ARG A 34 16.12 17.30 5.15
CA ARG A 34 17.11 16.26 5.38
C ARG A 34 16.75 15.30 6.51
N LYS A 35 15.46 15.06 6.74
CA LYS A 35 14.97 14.10 7.72
C LYS A 35 14.41 12.85 7.04
N THR A 36 14.53 11.73 7.74
CA THR A 36 13.94 10.46 7.34
C THR A 36 12.54 10.32 7.94
N TYR A 37 11.58 10.00 7.09
CA TYR A 37 10.16 9.84 7.44
C TYR A 37 9.71 8.41 7.23
N ALA A 38 8.88 7.92 8.16
CA ALA A 38 8.17 6.67 8.01
C ALA A 38 6.97 6.84 7.08
N ALA A 39 6.79 5.92 6.13
CA ALA A 39 5.68 5.92 5.18
C ALA A 39 5.11 4.52 4.89
N ALA A 40 3.85 4.49 4.48
CA ALA A 40 3.23 3.34 3.81
C ALA A 40 2.61 3.77 2.47
N TRP A 41 2.67 2.92 1.45
CA TRP A 41 2.19 3.23 0.09
C TRP A 41 1.73 1.96 -0.64
N ILE A 42 0.98 2.11 -1.74
CA ILE A 42 0.70 0.97 -2.61
C ILE A 42 1.98 0.62 -3.35
N ASN A 43 2.47 -0.59 -3.10
CA ASN A 43 3.71 -1.08 -3.65
C ASN A 43 3.66 -1.03 -5.19
N GLU A 44 4.76 -0.58 -5.80
CA GLU A 44 4.94 -0.36 -7.25
C GLU A 44 4.06 0.74 -7.89
N ALA A 45 2.86 1.02 -7.35
CA ALA A 45 1.95 2.03 -7.91
C ALA A 45 2.25 3.46 -7.42
N ASP A 46 2.56 3.61 -6.12
CA ASP A 46 2.69 4.93 -5.49
C ASP A 46 4.12 5.26 -5.10
N GLN A 47 5.08 4.42 -5.47
CA GLN A 47 6.45 4.52 -5.00
C GLN A 47 7.08 5.88 -5.34
N GLU A 48 6.86 6.40 -6.55
CA GLU A 48 7.39 7.71 -6.96
C GLU A 48 6.68 8.88 -6.25
N GLN A 49 5.45 8.66 -5.78
CA GLN A 49 4.65 9.67 -5.06
C GLN A 49 5.05 9.78 -3.59
N VAL A 50 5.82 8.82 -3.05
CA VAL A 50 6.40 8.90 -1.70
C VAL A 50 7.19 10.21 -1.52
N CYS A 51 7.86 10.65 -2.59
CA CYS A 51 8.66 11.86 -2.63
C CYS A 51 7.89 13.14 -3.01
N GLY A 52 6.61 13.04 -3.36
CA GLY A 52 5.78 14.14 -3.83
C GLY A 52 5.05 14.85 -2.70
N ASN A 53 5.35 16.13 -2.48
CA ASN A 53 4.55 16.99 -1.60
C ASN A 53 3.13 17.19 -2.20
N GLY A 54 2.17 16.33 -1.85
CA GLY A 54 0.75 16.73 -1.83
C GLY A 54 -0.16 16.29 -2.99
N ALA A 55 -0.09 15.06 -3.49
CA ALA A 55 -1.20 14.50 -4.29
C ALA A 55 -2.13 13.66 -3.39
N THR A 56 -3.35 14.16 -3.20
CA THR A 56 -4.53 13.74 -2.40
C THR A 56 -4.92 12.25 -2.29
N ALA A 57 -4.03 11.32 -2.61
CA ALA A 57 -4.09 9.89 -2.32
C ALA A 57 -2.67 9.44 -1.90
N LEU A 58 -2.18 10.06 -0.83
CA LEU A 58 -0.76 10.12 -0.45
C LEU A 58 -0.23 8.81 0.16
N PRO A 59 1.10 8.58 0.08
CA PRO A 59 1.76 7.75 1.11
C PRO A 59 1.29 8.18 2.50
N ALA A 60 0.97 7.22 3.36
CA ALA A 60 0.67 7.50 4.74
C ALA A 60 1.97 7.83 5.49
N VAL A 61 2.24 9.11 5.74
CA VAL A 61 3.44 9.54 6.48
C VAL A 61 3.15 9.56 7.98
N PHE A 62 3.90 8.78 8.76
CA PHE A 62 3.70 8.60 10.20
C PHE A 62 4.49 9.60 11.06
N GLY A 63 5.42 10.34 10.44
CA GLY A 63 6.33 11.28 11.11
C GLY A 63 7.78 10.85 10.98
N SER A 64 8.66 11.51 11.75
CA SER A 64 10.09 11.18 11.77
C SER A 64 10.34 9.92 12.58
N GLY A 65 11.17 9.01 12.06
CA GLY A 65 11.55 7.76 12.73
C GLY A 65 10.96 6.52 12.05
N THR A 66 10.84 5.43 12.81
CA THR A 66 10.40 4.10 12.32
C THR A 66 9.19 3.56 13.09
N ASP A 67 8.41 4.44 13.71
CA ASP A 67 7.16 4.04 14.36
C ASP A 67 6.04 3.95 13.34
N PHE A 68 5.82 2.75 12.83
CA PHE A 68 4.76 2.45 11.87
C PHE A 68 3.49 1.95 12.53
N CYS A 69 3.53 1.67 13.85
CA CYS A 69 2.55 0.78 14.45
C CYS A 69 1.35 1.48 15.04
N ASN A 70 0.21 0.81 14.96
CA ASN A 70 -1.05 1.28 15.52
C ASN A 70 -1.58 2.60 14.97
N HIS A 71 -0.95 3.13 13.92
CA HIS A 71 -1.46 4.25 13.15
C HIS A 71 -2.49 3.76 12.14
N THR A 72 -3.66 4.39 12.15
CA THR A 72 -4.67 4.20 11.11
C THR A 72 -4.35 5.14 9.95
N PHE A 73 -4.29 4.60 8.73
CA PHE A 73 -3.96 5.37 7.55
C PHE A 73 -4.78 4.94 6.33
N ARG A 74 -4.98 5.86 5.39
CA ARG A 74 -5.70 5.60 4.14
C ARG A 74 -4.73 5.72 2.96
N LEU A 75 -4.77 4.76 2.05
CA LEU A 75 -3.91 4.74 0.86
C LEU A 75 -4.68 5.13 -0.41
N SER A 76 -3.94 5.30 -1.51
CA SER A 76 -4.46 5.71 -2.81
C SER A 76 -5.54 4.78 -3.37
N ASN A 77 -5.50 3.50 -3.00
CA ASN A 77 -6.50 2.50 -3.36
C ASN A 77 -7.87 2.71 -2.67
N GLY A 78 -8.00 3.72 -1.81
CA GLY A 78 -9.26 4.10 -1.16
C GLY A 78 -9.58 3.31 0.12
N TYR A 79 -8.68 2.42 0.54
CA TYR A 79 -8.86 1.63 1.76
C TYR A 79 -8.10 2.24 2.93
N THR A 80 -8.69 2.05 4.11
CA THR A 80 -8.07 2.38 5.39
C THR A 80 -7.44 1.11 5.96
N TYR A 81 -6.25 1.26 6.52
CA TYR A 81 -5.44 0.20 7.07
C TYR A 81 -4.90 0.57 8.45
N VAL A 82 -4.48 -0.45 9.19
CA VAL A 82 -3.73 -0.30 10.43
C VAL A 82 -2.64 -1.36 10.49
N LEU A 83 -1.43 -0.96 10.88
CA LEU A 83 -0.33 -1.89 11.10
C LEU A 83 -0.32 -2.41 12.54
N ARG A 84 -0.19 -3.72 12.73
CA ARG A 84 -0.14 -4.38 14.03
C ARG A 84 1.06 -5.32 14.15
N GLY A 85 1.49 -5.55 15.39
CA GLY A 85 2.53 -6.54 15.70
C GLY A 85 3.95 -6.00 15.69
N CYS A 86 4.16 -4.67 15.62
CA CYS A 86 5.50 -4.09 15.84
C CYS A 86 5.84 -4.24 17.33
N GLY A 87 6.93 -4.96 17.63
CA GLY A 87 7.31 -5.32 19.00
C GLY A 87 7.68 -6.79 19.22
N GLY A 88 7.86 -7.56 18.14
CA GLY A 88 8.38 -8.94 18.20
C GLY A 88 7.39 -10.03 17.79
N GLY A 89 6.16 -9.66 17.42
CA GLY A 89 5.20 -10.55 16.79
C GLY A 89 5.34 -10.59 15.26
N THR A 90 4.49 -11.40 14.62
CA THR A 90 4.33 -11.32 13.16
C THR A 90 3.68 -9.99 12.80
N LEU A 91 4.35 -9.21 11.95
CA LEU A 91 3.82 -7.94 11.47
C LEU A 91 2.62 -8.22 10.55
N THR A 92 1.50 -7.57 10.81
CA THR A 92 0.26 -7.75 10.04
C THR A 92 -0.34 -6.42 9.66
N LEU A 93 -0.98 -6.42 8.50
CA LEU A 93 -1.82 -5.34 8.03
C LEU A 93 -3.28 -5.72 8.31
N GLN A 94 -4.00 -4.82 8.96
CA GLN A 94 -5.44 -4.91 9.18
C GLN A 94 -6.14 -3.84 8.36
N HIS A 95 -7.41 -4.06 8.06
CA HIS A 95 -8.30 -3.01 7.58
C HIS A 95 -8.60 -2.01 8.71
N GLY A 96 -9.13 -0.84 8.35
CA GLY A 96 -9.48 0.22 9.30
C GLY A 96 -10.54 -0.17 10.35
N ASP A 97 -11.29 -1.23 10.09
CA ASP A 97 -12.25 -1.83 11.03
C ASP A 97 -11.62 -2.87 11.99
N GLY A 98 -10.31 -3.12 11.86
CA GLY A 98 -9.56 -4.09 12.65
C GLY A 98 -9.59 -5.52 12.12
N SER A 99 -10.31 -5.80 11.02
CA SER A 99 -10.28 -7.11 10.38
C SER A 99 -8.92 -7.38 9.74
N PHE A 100 -8.51 -8.65 9.73
CA PHE A 100 -7.24 -9.07 9.13
C PHE A 100 -7.24 -8.81 7.62
N ASN A 101 -6.16 -8.22 7.10
CA ASN A 101 -5.91 -8.09 5.66
C ASN A 101 -4.81 -9.05 5.20
N SER A 102 -3.59 -8.90 5.71
CA SER A 102 -2.44 -9.69 5.27
C SER A 102 -1.33 -9.78 6.32
N VAL A 103 -0.48 -10.80 6.21
CA VAL A 103 0.82 -10.85 6.89
C VAL A 103 1.84 -10.03 6.10
N CYS A 104 2.73 -9.33 6.78
CA CYS A 104 3.82 -8.60 6.18
C CYS A 104 5.11 -9.43 6.23
N ARG A 105 5.90 -9.35 5.16
CA ARG A 105 7.24 -9.95 5.05
C ARG A 105 8.30 -8.86 4.92
N GLN A 106 9.51 -9.13 5.40
CA GLN A 106 10.62 -8.20 5.20
C GLN A 106 10.90 -8.04 3.72
N ALA A 107 11.11 -6.80 3.31
CA ALA A 107 11.60 -6.41 1.99
C ALA A 107 12.69 -5.38 2.24
N GLY A 108 13.93 -5.62 1.82
CA GLY A 108 15.09 -4.78 2.15
C GLY A 108 15.58 -3.94 0.97
N ASP A 109 14.66 -3.49 0.13
CA ASP A 109 14.98 -2.84 -1.14
C ASP A 109 15.19 -1.34 -0.97
N ASN A 110 16.29 -0.85 -1.53
CA ASN A 110 16.61 0.57 -1.58
C ASN A 110 16.42 1.06 -3.00
N PHE A 111 15.63 2.11 -3.18
CA PHE A 111 15.36 2.65 -4.51
C PHE A 111 16.20 3.90 -4.72
N SER A 112 17.34 3.71 -5.40
CA SER A 112 18.22 4.81 -5.81
C SER A 112 17.54 5.66 -6.89
N GLY A 113 17.50 6.98 -6.66
CA GLY A 113 16.94 7.96 -7.61
C GLY A 113 15.72 8.73 -7.10
N TYR A 114 14.99 8.18 -6.12
CA TYR A 114 13.76 8.77 -5.57
C TYR A 114 13.93 9.01 -4.07
N CYS A 115 14.27 10.25 -3.68
CA CYS A 115 14.36 10.75 -2.28
C CYS A 115 14.82 9.74 -1.20
N GLY A 116 15.76 8.84 -1.51
CA GLY A 116 16.22 7.81 -0.56
C GLY A 116 15.11 6.90 -0.03
N ILE A 117 14.22 6.38 -0.87
CA ILE A 117 13.20 5.41 -0.41
C ILE A 117 13.87 4.09 0.00
N HIS A 118 13.57 3.67 1.22
CA HIS A 118 14.00 2.43 1.85
C HIS A 118 12.76 1.61 2.22
N ARG A 119 12.45 0.58 1.42
CA ARG A 119 11.38 -0.36 1.77
C ARG A 119 11.89 -1.31 2.85
N ILE A 120 11.03 -1.58 3.84
CA ILE A 120 11.35 -2.45 4.99
C ILE A 120 10.39 -3.66 5.02
N TRP A 121 9.12 -3.45 4.66
CA TRP A 121 8.12 -4.51 4.64
C TRP A 121 7.24 -4.41 3.40
N VAL A 122 6.71 -5.56 2.98
CA VAL A 122 5.62 -5.67 2.01
C VAL A 122 4.54 -6.57 2.61
N CYS A 123 3.29 -6.13 2.53
CA CYS A 123 2.11 -6.82 3.04
C CYS A 123 1.18 -7.14 1.87
N GLY A 124 0.83 -8.41 1.68
CA GLY A 124 0.00 -8.89 0.58
C GLY A 124 0.64 -10.00 -0.25
#